data_AF-A0A382XY80-F1
#
_entry.id   AF-A0A382XY80-F1
#
_cell.length_a   1.000
_cell.length_b   1.000
_cell.length_c   1.000
_cell.angle_alpha   90.00
_cell.angle_beta   90.00
_cell.angle_gamma   90.00
#
_symmetry.space_group_name_H-M   'P 1'
#
loop_
_entity.id
_entity.type
_entity.pdbx_description
1 polymer ?
#
loop_
_entity_poly.entity_id
_entity_poly.type
_entity_poly.pdbx_seq_one_letter_code
_entity_poly.pdbx_strand_id
1 'polypeptide(L)'
;MKKMFIVFALIIGVFLTTDPYSQNTNKTDAEPDYWTNLFSSTIRYTVQIETNAFDIDVFFDRDGQLQSNTEYNGKWWVEGAEGSQMFCYIMSSTIREPSQLSECFPLVLMNNPRIGAKWPAAFKEGIMYEAVVIEGRPNRE
;
A
#
# COMPACT_ATOMS: atom_id res chain seq x y z
N MET A 1 40.83 52.64 -40.41
CA MET A 1 40.15 52.80 -41.71
C MET A 1 39.89 51.42 -42.31
N LYS A 2 38.61 51.08 -42.56
CA LYS A 2 38.03 50.31 -43.71
C LYS A 2 38.88 49.14 -44.27
N LYS A 3 38.45 47.87 -44.34
CA LYS A 3 37.26 47.24 -45.00
C LYS A 3 37.19 45.75 -44.55
N MET A 4 36.04 45.16 -44.19
CA MET A 4 35.12 44.35 -45.04
C MET A 4 35.85 43.37 -45.98
N PHE A 5 35.52 42.09 -46.18
CA PHE A 5 34.41 41.17 -45.84
C PHE A 5 34.95 39.75 -46.18
N ILE A 6 34.33 38.66 -45.68
CA ILE A 6 33.85 37.52 -46.49
C ILE A 6 33.00 36.59 -45.59
N VAL A 7 31.80 36.34 -46.11
CA VAL A 7 30.75 35.44 -45.63
C VAL A 7 31.16 33.99 -45.91
N PHE A 8 30.89 33.06 -45.00
CA PHE A 8 30.66 31.66 -45.37
C PHE A 8 29.49 31.06 -44.60
N ALA A 9 28.79 30.21 -45.34
CA ALA A 9 27.40 29.81 -45.21
C ALA A 9 27.06 28.91 -44.02
N LEU A 10 25.82 29.10 -43.52
CA LEU A 10 24.83 28.08 -43.17
C LEU A 10 25.31 26.63 -43.11
N ILE A 11 25.28 26.05 -41.91
CA ILE A 11 24.84 24.67 -41.73
C ILE A 11 23.77 24.65 -40.64
N ILE A 12 22.55 24.42 -41.11
CA ILE A 12 21.36 24.14 -40.29
C ILE A 12 21.59 22.76 -39.66
N GLY A 13 21.90 22.73 -38.38
CA GLY A 13 21.86 21.53 -37.56
C GLY A 13 20.53 21.42 -36.84
N VAL A 14 19.44 21.19 -37.58
CA VAL A 14 18.20 20.66 -36.98
C VAL A 14 18.35 19.15 -37.02
N PHE A 15 18.68 18.52 -35.91
CA PHE A 15 18.27 17.14 -35.65
C PHE A 15 18.05 16.94 -34.14
N LEU A 16 16.77 17.11 -33.79
CA LEU A 16 16.01 16.29 -32.85
C LEU A 16 16.63 16.12 -31.45
N THR A 17 16.16 16.95 -30.53
CA THR A 17 15.99 16.59 -29.13
C THR A 17 15.16 15.31 -29.04
N THR A 18 15.82 14.16 -29.00
CA THR A 18 15.18 12.95 -28.47
C THR A 18 15.47 12.92 -26.98
N ASP A 19 14.50 13.37 -26.18
CA ASP A 19 14.43 13.03 -24.77
C ASP A 19 14.67 11.52 -24.63
N PRO A 20 15.70 11.06 -23.89
CA PRO A 20 15.88 9.63 -23.65
C PRO A 20 14.90 9.06 -22.60
N TYR A 21 13.85 9.82 -22.23
CA TYR A 21 12.86 9.41 -21.24
C TYR A 21 11.43 9.52 -21.77
N SER A 22 11.17 8.98 -22.96
CA SER A 22 9.87 8.34 -23.19
C SER A 22 10.00 6.87 -22.83
N GLN A 23 10.11 6.57 -21.53
CA GLN A 23 9.82 5.24 -21.03
C GLN A 23 8.33 5.01 -21.30
N ASN A 24 8.05 4.41 -22.44
CA ASN A 24 6.75 3.88 -22.77
C ASN A 24 6.55 2.72 -21.78
N THR A 25 5.97 3.02 -20.62
CA THR A 25 5.59 2.01 -19.65
C THR A 25 4.44 1.22 -20.26
N ASN A 26 4.78 0.26 -21.12
CA ASN A 26 4.02 -0.97 -21.13
C ASN A 26 3.87 -1.33 -19.65
N LYS A 27 2.64 -1.32 -19.13
CA LYS A 27 2.33 -1.87 -17.82
C LYS A 27 2.99 -3.23 -17.78
N THR A 28 4.12 -3.31 -17.11
CA THR A 28 4.70 -4.58 -16.74
C THR A 28 3.77 -5.13 -15.67
N ASP A 29 3.54 -6.45 -15.67
CA ASP A 29 2.80 -7.17 -14.62
C ASP A 29 3.51 -7.11 -13.25
N ALA A 30 4.40 -6.13 -13.04
CA ALA A 30 4.98 -5.85 -11.76
C ALA A 30 3.86 -5.35 -10.85
N GLU A 31 3.52 -6.14 -9.84
CA GLU A 31 2.64 -5.71 -8.76
C GLU A 31 3.18 -4.36 -8.21
N PRO A 32 2.28 -3.40 -7.89
CA PRO A 32 2.71 -2.14 -7.30
C PRO A 32 3.59 -2.37 -6.07
N ASP A 33 4.42 -1.38 -5.71
CA ASP A 33 5.21 -1.49 -4.49
C ASP A 33 4.30 -1.72 -3.27
N TYR A 34 4.86 -2.32 -2.22
CA TYR A 34 4.13 -2.67 -1.00
C TYR A 34 3.25 -1.52 -0.49
N TRP A 35 3.79 -0.30 -0.41
CA TRP A 35 3.06 0.83 0.13
C TRP A 35 1.90 1.23 -0.77
N THR A 36 2.11 1.23 -2.10
CA THR A 36 1.04 1.45 -3.05
C THR A 36 -0.06 0.41 -2.87
N ASN A 37 0.27 -0.88 -2.81
CA ASN A 37 -0.71 -1.95 -2.58
C ASN A 37 -1.44 -1.79 -1.24
N LEU A 38 -0.73 -1.56 -0.15
CA LEU A 38 -1.33 -1.35 1.17
C LEU A 38 -2.36 -0.22 1.14
N PHE A 39 -1.99 0.91 0.53
CA PHE A 39 -2.80 2.13 0.51
C PHE A 39 -3.91 2.14 -0.54
N SER A 40 -3.89 1.22 -1.50
CA SER A 40 -4.94 1.08 -2.51
C SER A 40 -5.85 -0.13 -2.30
N SER A 41 -5.49 -1.05 -1.41
CA SER A 41 -6.21 -2.32 -1.21
C SER A 41 -7.05 -2.29 0.07
N THR A 42 -7.90 -3.30 0.18
CA THR A 42 -8.67 -3.64 1.39
C THR A 42 -8.09 -4.92 1.98
N ILE A 43 -7.86 -4.94 3.29
CA ILE A 43 -7.56 -6.18 4.00
C ILE A 43 -8.83 -6.62 4.72
N ARG A 44 -9.43 -7.73 4.28
CA ARG A 44 -10.58 -8.31 4.97
C ARG A 44 -10.11 -9.32 5.98
N TYR A 45 -10.51 -9.14 7.23
CA TYR A 45 -10.35 -10.12 8.29
C TYR A 45 -11.69 -10.81 8.53
N THR A 46 -11.75 -12.13 8.38
CA THR A 46 -12.83 -12.95 8.92
C THR A 46 -12.44 -13.34 10.33
N VAL A 47 -12.97 -12.61 11.31
CA VAL A 47 -12.70 -12.78 12.74
C VAL A 47 -13.50 -13.96 13.26
N GLN A 48 -12.80 -14.93 13.87
CA GLN A 48 -13.37 -16.17 14.37
C GLN A 48 -13.51 -16.08 15.89
N ILE A 49 -14.69 -15.67 16.35
CA ILE A 49 -15.08 -15.78 17.75
C ILE A 49 -16.04 -16.96 17.92
N GLU A 50 -16.06 -17.56 19.12
CA GLU A 50 -16.96 -18.66 19.42
C GLU A 50 -18.41 -18.23 19.11
N THR A 51 -19.18 -19.14 18.51
CA THR A 51 -20.57 -18.98 18.06
C THR A 51 -20.87 -18.14 16.81
N ASN A 52 -20.05 -17.19 16.34
CA ASN A 52 -20.27 -16.51 15.05
C ASN A 52 -18.98 -15.85 14.49
N ALA A 53 -18.65 -16.10 13.23
CA ALA A 53 -17.62 -15.32 12.53
C ALA A 53 -18.19 -14.03 11.95
N PHE A 54 -17.37 -13.00 11.83
CA PHE A 54 -17.75 -11.76 11.16
C PHE A 54 -16.57 -11.15 10.38
N ASP A 55 -16.89 -10.39 9.34
CA ASP A 55 -15.90 -9.75 8.49
C ASP A 55 -15.65 -8.30 8.91
N ILE A 56 -14.38 -7.88 8.85
CA ILE A 56 -13.94 -6.49 8.97
C ILE A 56 -13.10 -6.17 7.73
N ASP A 57 -13.53 -5.20 6.93
CA ASP A 57 -12.73 -4.59 5.87
C ASP A 57 -11.92 -3.45 6.46
N VAL A 58 -10.59 -3.58 6.42
CA VAL A 58 -9.64 -2.64 7.02
C VAL A 58 -8.91 -1.87 5.94
N PHE A 59 -8.80 -0.56 6.16
CA PHE A 59 -8.13 0.40 5.29
C PHE A 59 -7.01 1.12 6.06
N PHE A 60 -5.77 0.87 5.67
CA PHE A 60 -4.60 1.54 6.25
C PHE A 60 -4.33 2.85 5.51
N ASP A 61 -4.26 3.98 6.22
CA ASP A 61 -4.05 5.29 5.60
C ASP A 61 -2.61 5.78 5.75
N ARG A 62 -2.16 6.63 4.82
CA ARG A 62 -0.78 7.13 4.78
C ARG A 62 -0.37 7.93 6.02
N ASP A 63 -1.34 8.45 6.76
CA ASP A 63 -1.15 9.24 7.98
C ASP A 63 -1.08 8.38 9.26
N GLY A 64 -1.00 7.05 9.11
CA GLY A 64 -0.95 6.12 10.24
C GLY A 64 -2.31 5.80 10.85
N GLN A 65 -3.42 6.30 10.28
CA GLN A 65 -4.76 5.88 10.70
C GLN A 65 -5.15 4.55 10.06
N LEU A 66 -5.99 3.81 10.78
CA LEU A 66 -6.65 2.60 10.29
C LEU A 66 -8.15 2.81 10.43
N GLN A 67 -8.88 2.68 9.32
CA GLN A 67 -10.34 2.74 9.27
C GLN A 67 -10.91 1.36 8.96
N SER A 68 -12.18 1.14 9.26
CA SER A 68 -12.89 -0.06 8.81
C SER A 68 -14.30 0.23 8.30
N ASN A 69 -14.92 -0.74 7.64
CA ASN A 69 -16.34 -0.73 7.31
C ASN A 69 -17.27 -1.03 8.51
N THR A 70 -16.71 -1.16 9.70
CA THR A 70 -17.41 -1.42 10.96
C THR A 70 -17.07 -0.33 11.98
N GLU A 71 -17.43 -0.56 13.25
CA GLU A 71 -17.18 0.36 14.36
C GLU A 71 -15.69 0.39 14.79
N TYR A 72 -14.84 -0.50 14.26
CA TYR A 72 -13.41 -0.49 14.55
C TYR A 72 -12.69 0.66 13.85
N ASN A 73 -11.88 1.37 14.63
CA ASN A 73 -10.94 2.38 14.14
C ASN A 73 -9.63 2.25 14.92
N GLY A 74 -8.54 2.76 14.36
CA GLY A 74 -7.24 2.43 14.89
C GLY A 74 -6.08 3.21 14.31
N LYS A 75 -4.89 2.70 14.62
CA LYS A 75 -3.63 3.22 14.11
C LYS A 75 -2.73 2.07 13.68
N TRP A 76 -1.84 2.37 12.74
CA TRP A 76 -0.75 1.49 12.36
C TRP A 76 0.57 2.26 12.37
N TRP A 77 1.66 1.52 12.54
CA TRP A 77 3.01 2.06 12.55
C TRP A 77 4.02 0.99 12.13
N VAL A 78 5.23 1.44 11.82
CA VAL A 78 6.39 0.57 11.68
C VAL A 78 7.32 0.80 12.86
N GLU A 79 7.79 -0.28 13.47
CA GLU A 79 8.79 -0.24 14.54
C GLU A 79 9.95 -1.17 14.24
N GLY A 80 11.09 -0.98 14.92
CA GLY A 80 12.30 -1.77 14.73
C GLY A 80 13.33 -1.13 13.81
N ALA A 81 14.51 -1.76 13.73
CA ALA A 81 15.62 -1.29 12.91
C ALA A 81 15.51 -1.80 11.47
N GLU A 82 16.26 -1.18 10.54
CA GLU A 82 16.36 -1.62 9.16
C GLU A 82 16.72 -3.12 9.07
N GLY A 83 15.94 -3.88 8.28
CA GLY A 83 16.10 -5.33 8.14
C GLY A 83 15.39 -6.16 9.22
N SER A 84 14.81 -5.51 10.23
CA SER A 84 14.03 -6.15 11.31
C SER A 84 12.72 -5.41 11.61
N GLN A 85 12.27 -4.59 10.66
CA GLN A 85 11.06 -3.80 10.83
C GLN A 85 9.82 -4.69 11.00
N MET A 86 8.95 -4.28 11.91
CA MET A 86 7.65 -4.87 12.15
C MET A 86 6.58 -3.90 11.68
N PHE A 87 5.59 -4.41 10.95
CA PHE A 87 4.33 -3.70 10.72
C PHE A 87 3.41 -4.01 11.88
N CYS A 88 2.94 -2.97 12.56
CA CYS A 88 2.08 -3.09 13.73
C CYS A 88 0.80 -2.29 13.54
N TYR A 89 -0.31 -2.81 14.04
CA TYR A 89 -1.55 -2.08 14.12
C TYR A 89 -2.37 -2.46 15.34
N ILE A 90 -3.25 -1.54 15.72
CA ILE A 90 -4.27 -1.72 16.73
C ILE A 90 -5.56 -1.10 16.22
N MET A 91 -6.67 -1.82 16.36
CA MET A 91 -8.01 -1.30 16.12
C MET A 91 -8.90 -1.63 17.31
N SER A 92 -9.77 -0.67 17.65
CA SER A 92 -10.65 -0.77 18.82
C SER A 92 -12.06 -0.34 18.47
N SER A 93 -13.04 -0.93 19.16
CA SER A 93 -14.44 -0.53 19.13
C SER A 93 -14.95 -0.33 20.55
N THR A 94 -15.77 0.70 20.75
CA THR A 94 -16.42 0.95 22.03
C THR A 94 -17.76 0.23 22.18
N ILE A 95 -18.26 -0.41 21.11
CA ILE A 95 -19.61 -1.00 21.06
C ILE A 95 -19.66 -2.41 20.46
N ARG A 96 -18.52 -2.96 20.04
CA ARG A 96 -18.40 -4.32 19.49
C ARG A 96 -17.38 -5.12 20.29
N GLU A 97 -17.66 -6.40 20.47
CA GLU A 97 -16.67 -7.36 20.95
C GLU A 97 -16.06 -8.16 19.78
N PRO A 98 -14.75 -8.47 19.81
CA PRO A 98 -13.77 -8.07 20.83
C PRO A 98 -13.43 -6.59 20.81
N SER A 99 -13.48 -5.89 21.95
CA SER A 99 -13.26 -4.41 21.98
C SER A 99 -11.92 -3.92 21.40
N GLN A 100 -10.92 -4.81 21.28
CA GLN A 100 -9.63 -4.53 20.68
C GLN A 100 -9.12 -5.72 19.87
N LEU A 101 -8.50 -5.42 18.73
CA LEU A 101 -7.78 -6.37 17.89
C LEU A 101 -6.44 -5.73 17.49
N SER A 102 -5.34 -6.44 17.68
CA SER A 102 -4.01 -5.92 17.36
C SER A 102 -3.07 -7.00 16.82
N GLU A 103 -2.10 -6.57 16.02
CA GLU A 103 -1.10 -7.45 15.44
C GLU A 103 0.22 -6.72 15.22
N CYS A 104 1.32 -7.48 15.26
CA CYS A 104 2.62 -7.04 14.76
C CYS A 104 3.27 -8.21 14.03
N PHE A 105 3.74 -7.99 12.81
CA PHE A 105 4.41 -9.02 12.03
C PHE A 105 5.55 -8.44 11.19
N PRO A 106 6.54 -9.25 10.75
CA PRO A 106 7.67 -8.74 10.00
C PRO A 106 7.22 -8.02 8.72
N LEU A 107 7.65 -6.77 8.54
CA LEU A 107 7.26 -5.92 7.42
C LEU A 107 7.56 -6.58 6.06
N VAL A 108 8.62 -7.39 6.00
CA VAL A 108 9.01 -8.16 4.80
C VAL A 108 7.92 -9.10 4.30
N LEU A 109 7.01 -9.57 5.17
CA LEU A 109 5.89 -10.43 4.77
C LEU A 109 4.85 -9.66 3.93
N MET A 110 4.88 -8.33 3.98
CA MET A 110 4.01 -7.51 3.15
C MET A 110 4.54 -7.21 1.75
N ASN A 111 5.74 -7.66 1.40
CA ASN A 111 6.32 -7.33 0.09
C ASN A 111 5.59 -7.98 -1.09
N ASN A 112 4.71 -8.97 -0.88
CA ASN A 112 3.93 -9.58 -1.96
C ASN A 112 2.65 -10.31 -1.50
N PRO A 113 1.65 -9.64 -0.88
CA PRO A 113 0.36 -10.28 -0.69
C PRO A 113 -0.44 -10.13 -1.99
N ARG A 114 -0.54 -11.22 -2.75
CA ARG A 114 -1.34 -11.29 -3.97
C ARG A 114 -2.80 -11.00 -3.66
N ILE A 115 -3.52 -10.33 -4.56
CA ILE A 115 -4.98 -10.22 -4.46
C ILE A 115 -5.58 -11.64 -4.34
N GLY A 116 -6.44 -11.83 -3.35
CA GLY A 116 -7.05 -13.12 -3.03
C GLY A 116 -6.18 -14.08 -2.22
N ALA A 117 -4.92 -13.73 -1.91
CA ALA A 117 -4.10 -14.51 -0.98
C ALA A 117 -4.77 -14.52 0.39
N LYS A 118 -4.95 -15.73 0.95
CA LYS A 118 -5.57 -15.97 2.26
C LYS A 118 -4.54 -16.48 3.25
N TRP A 119 -4.55 -15.96 4.47
CA TRP A 119 -3.71 -16.49 5.54
C TRP A 119 -4.46 -16.58 6.86
N PRO A 120 -4.44 -17.76 7.53
CA PRO A 120 -4.92 -17.90 8.88
C PRO A 120 -3.86 -17.41 9.88
N ALA A 121 -4.28 -16.68 10.90
CA ALA A 121 -3.42 -16.22 11.98
C ALA A 121 -4.25 -15.88 13.22
N ALA A 122 -3.63 -15.23 14.21
CA ALA A 122 -4.29 -14.79 15.43
C ALA A 122 -3.88 -13.36 15.77
N PHE A 123 -4.84 -12.56 16.22
CA PHE A 123 -4.54 -11.29 16.87
C PHE A 123 -3.78 -11.55 18.19
N LYS A 124 -3.10 -10.51 18.71
CA LYS A 124 -2.39 -10.60 20.00
C LYS A 124 -3.33 -10.95 21.16
N GLU A 125 -4.60 -10.62 21.03
CA GLU A 125 -5.66 -10.94 21.96
C GLU A 125 -6.09 -12.43 21.92
N GLY A 126 -5.46 -13.26 21.07
CA GLY A 126 -5.72 -14.70 20.97
C GLY A 126 -6.93 -15.07 20.11
N ILE A 127 -7.52 -14.09 19.42
CA ILE A 127 -8.66 -14.30 18.52
C ILE A 127 -8.14 -14.72 17.14
N MET A 128 -8.63 -15.84 16.65
CA MET A 128 -8.25 -16.37 15.34
C MET A 128 -8.90 -15.55 14.22
N TYR A 129 -8.22 -15.46 13.08
CA TYR A 129 -8.76 -14.84 11.89
C TYR A 129 -8.26 -15.54 10.61
N GLU A 130 -8.99 -15.38 9.50
CA GLU A 130 -8.46 -15.52 8.14
C GLU A 130 -8.43 -14.15 7.50
N ALA A 131 -7.28 -13.72 6.98
CA ALA A 131 -7.18 -12.45 6.27
C ALA A 131 -7.01 -12.66 4.77
N VAL A 132 -7.54 -11.73 3.98
CA VAL A 132 -7.43 -11.73 2.52
C VAL A 132 -7.24 -10.32 1.97
N VAL A 133 -6.38 -10.17 0.97
CA VAL A 133 -6.27 -8.91 0.21
C VAL A 133 -7.33 -8.84 -0.86
N ILE A 134 -8.13 -7.78 -0.83
CA ILE A 134 -9.15 -7.46 -1.83
C ILE A 134 -8.69 -6.23 -2.62
N GLU A 135 -8.89 -6.29 -3.93
CA GLU A 135 -8.53 -5.19 -4.83
C GLU A 135 -9.39 -3.95 -4.56
N GLY A 136 -8.74 -2.80 -4.46
CA GLY A 136 -9.41 -1.51 -4.32
C GLY A 136 -9.90 -1.21 -2.90
N ARG A 137 -10.56 -0.06 -2.78
CA ARG A 137 -11.21 0.45 -1.57
C ARG A 137 -12.59 1.01 -1.93
N PRO A 138 -13.56 1.06 -0.99
CA PRO A 138 -14.78 1.83 -1.19
C PRO A 138 -14.41 3.29 -1.52
N ASN A 139 -15.08 3.88 -2.50
CA ASN A 139 -14.93 5.31 -2.77
C ASN A 139 -15.32 6.07 -1.49
N ARG A 140 -14.39 6.84 -0.94
CA ARG A 140 -14.72 7.84 0.08
C ARG A 140 -15.45 8.97 -0.66
N GLU A 141 -16.76 9.05 -0.51
CA GLU A 141 -17.53 10.24 -0.93
C GLU A 141 -17.12 11.48 -0.13
#